data_AF-A0A351H8Y6-F1
#
_entry.id   AF-A0A351H8Y6-F1
#
_cell.length_a   1.000
_cell.length_b   1.000
_cell.length_c   1.000
_cell.angle_alpha   90.00
_cell.angle_beta   90.00
_cell.angle_gamma   90.00
#
_symmetry.space_group_name_H-M   'P 1'
#
loop_
_entity.id
_entity.type
_entity.pdbx_description
1 polymer ?
#
loop_
_entity_poly.entity_id
_entity_poly.type
_entity_poly.pdbx_seq_one_letter_code
_entity_poly.pdbx_strand_id
1 'polypeptide(L)'
;MKDYTLNFFTVTHIKIQRLANWSVLTFGDFDIIRETRLWEVILIAKIGAKMMYHVFLKMPSKSVTFMVLMKVAFSSLTVPLIALLLGSLFSFTGRKMVFDWSFLSLAESFPGLVIVLTVAFLWLLGFSFEQSGLVKFSAAALKEREERVRSVLARILRILPRLLGLASFKSGIFLLCILPALRILPVLQRAFSRELPVGMYPSVVTGPFGWMAAIISLMIMIRLLVSWIFAIHYAVLDRKTFAGALRASTSLVNGNTKKVLLSMLAFWTPSLLLIIGNSFVFRITRDVVIRSSYDPTSMNILKLSIFASAETMTTTAVSIGISIFYSILTTRLFFALKEGEVLDSQTLLRKDAVADRPVVIRRPWLLPLLIILVIQGVFFAYLGRFLVVSEIELPLVTAHRGSSFKAPENSLSAVRIAIEDGADIIEIDVQMTRDGVLVLNHDRSLSKVASVGERVHTLTYADIA
;
A
#
# COMPACT_ATOMS: atom_id res chain seq x y z
N MET A 1 37.00 -5.33 29.96
CA MET A 1 35.66 -5.82 30.34
C MET A 1 35.28 -6.94 29.39
N LYS A 2 35.38 -8.17 29.89
CA LYS A 2 34.83 -9.38 29.27
C LYS A 2 33.33 -9.47 29.61
N ASP A 3 32.60 -10.23 28.79
CA ASP A 3 31.28 -10.83 29.05
C ASP A 3 30.02 -9.96 28.94
N TYR A 4 29.52 -9.74 27.71
CA TYR A 4 28.09 -9.53 27.42
C TYR A 4 27.65 -10.04 26.02
N THR A 5 28.29 -11.09 25.47
CA THR A 5 27.96 -11.69 24.16
C THR A 5 27.35 -13.09 24.20
N LEU A 6 26.89 -13.56 25.36
CA LEU A 6 26.10 -14.80 25.49
C LEU A 6 24.79 -14.51 26.20
N ASN A 7 23.71 -14.27 25.44
CA ASN A 7 22.34 -14.63 25.87
C ASN A 7 21.25 -14.50 24.79
N PHE A 8 21.59 -14.16 23.53
CA PHE A 8 20.58 -14.12 22.46
C PHE A 8 20.44 -15.43 21.65
N PHE A 9 21.35 -16.41 21.84
CA PHE A 9 21.39 -17.65 21.05
C PHE A 9 20.83 -18.90 21.76
N THR A 10 20.49 -18.84 23.05
CA THR A 10 20.07 -20.03 23.82
C THR A 10 18.56 -20.23 23.87
N VAL A 11 17.75 -19.20 23.57
CA VAL A 11 16.27 -19.31 23.58
C VAL A 11 15.71 -19.78 22.23
N THR A 12 16.48 -19.68 21.15
CA THR A 12 16.08 -20.10 19.79
C THR A 12 16.38 -21.57 19.50
N HIS A 13 17.31 -22.23 20.21
CA HIS A 13 17.62 -23.64 19.97
C HIS A 13 16.74 -24.65 20.75
N ILE A 14 16.15 -24.27 21.88
CA ILE A 14 15.27 -25.17 22.66
C ILE A 14 13.86 -25.29 22.03
N LYS A 15 13.46 -24.39 21.13
CA LYS A 15 12.18 -24.46 20.42
C LYS A 15 12.23 -25.11 19.03
N ILE A 16 13.42 -25.37 18.48
CA ILE A 16 13.57 -25.99 17.14
C ILE A 16 13.72 -27.51 17.22
N GLN A 17 14.17 -28.09 18.34
CA GLN A 17 14.21 -29.55 18.52
C GLN A 17 12.87 -30.20 18.91
N ARG A 18 11.86 -29.42 19.35
CA ARG A 18 10.50 -29.96 19.61
C ARG A 18 9.56 -29.96 18.40
N LEU A 19 9.98 -29.44 17.25
CA LEU A 19 9.19 -29.44 16.01
C LEU A 19 9.62 -30.52 15.00
N ALA A 20 10.59 -31.37 15.34
CA ALA A 20 11.13 -32.41 14.45
C ALA A 20 10.54 -33.82 14.65
N ASN A 21 9.54 -34.00 15.52
CA ASN A 21 8.96 -35.31 15.85
C ASN A 21 7.45 -35.45 15.52
N TRP A 22 7.00 -34.88 14.40
CA TRP A 22 5.68 -35.24 13.81
C TRP A 22 5.89 -36.06 12.54
N SER A 23 6.48 -37.25 12.71
CA SER A 23 6.42 -38.33 11.74
C SER A 23 5.05 -39.01 11.85
N VAL A 24 4.35 -39.07 10.71
CA VAL A 24 3.24 -40.00 10.42
C VAL A 24 2.04 -39.91 11.37
N LEU A 25 1.17 -38.93 11.12
CA LEU A 25 -0.26 -39.09 11.43
C LEU A 25 -0.97 -39.44 10.12
N THR A 26 -1.26 -40.72 9.99
CA THR A 26 -2.15 -41.31 8.99
C THR A 26 -3.49 -40.58 8.94
N PHE A 27 -4.03 -40.40 7.74
CA PHE A 27 -5.41 -40.02 7.47
C PHE A 27 -6.36 -40.96 8.25
N GLY A 28 -6.84 -40.55 9.41
CA GLY A 28 -7.66 -41.40 10.28
C GLY A 28 -8.58 -40.63 11.22
N ASP A 29 -8.13 -39.56 11.86
CA ASP A 29 -8.88 -38.97 12.99
C ASP A 29 -9.10 -37.46 12.88
N PHE A 30 -9.97 -37.03 11.96
CA PHE A 30 -10.51 -35.66 11.92
C PHE A 30 -12.05 -35.69 11.86
N ASP A 31 -12.68 -36.32 12.84
CA ASP A 31 -14.15 -36.29 13.00
C ASP A 31 -14.65 -35.13 13.90
N ILE A 32 -13.81 -34.14 14.21
CA ILE A 32 -14.16 -32.97 15.05
C ILE A 32 -14.14 -31.64 14.26
N ILE A 33 -14.27 -31.67 12.93
CA ILE A 33 -14.42 -30.45 12.08
C ILE A 33 -15.63 -30.57 11.13
N ARG A 34 -16.79 -30.95 11.67
CA ARG A 34 -18.07 -30.89 10.93
C ARG A 34 -18.94 -29.69 11.24
N GLU A 35 -18.61 -28.86 12.23
CA GLU A 35 -19.52 -27.79 12.70
C GLU A 35 -19.07 -26.34 12.47
N THR A 36 -18.01 -26.07 11.69
CA THR A 36 -17.67 -24.68 11.34
C THR A 36 -17.74 -24.40 9.84
N ARG A 37 -18.39 -23.27 9.52
CA ARG A 37 -18.54 -22.58 8.21
C ARG A 37 -17.22 -22.34 7.44
N LEU A 38 -16.08 -22.83 7.93
CA LEU A 38 -14.78 -22.78 7.27
C LEU A 38 -14.79 -23.55 5.94
N TRP A 39 -15.51 -24.68 5.90
CA TRP A 39 -15.66 -25.48 4.68
C TRP A 39 -16.36 -24.72 3.56
N GLU A 40 -17.35 -23.87 3.88
CA GLU A 40 -18.01 -23.02 2.89
C GLU A 40 -17.05 -21.97 2.34
N VAL A 41 -16.23 -21.32 3.18
CA VAL A 41 -15.24 -20.34 2.75
C VAL A 41 -14.14 -20.98 1.88
N ILE A 42 -13.66 -22.17 2.26
CA ILE A 42 -12.67 -22.92 1.49
C ILE A 42 -13.25 -23.38 0.14
N LEU A 43 -14.52 -23.84 0.13
CA LEU A 43 -15.22 -24.23 -1.08
C LEU A 43 -15.40 -23.03 -2.01
N ILE A 44 -15.84 -21.90 -1.48
CA ILE A 44 -15.98 -20.60 -2.17
C ILE A 44 -14.64 -20.16 -2.78
N ALA A 45 -13.54 -20.27 -2.03
CA ALA A 45 -12.20 -19.94 -2.50
C ALA A 45 -11.69 -20.90 -3.60
N LYS A 46 -11.94 -22.21 -3.47
CA LYS A 46 -11.61 -23.21 -4.49
C LYS A 46 -12.38 -22.98 -5.80
N ILE A 47 -13.68 -22.66 -5.69
CA ILE A 47 -14.52 -22.31 -6.85
C ILE A 47 -13.97 -21.04 -7.51
N GLY A 48 -13.64 -20.01 -6.73
CA GLY A 48 -13.03 -18.77 -7.22
C GLY A 48 -11.70 -19.01 -7.96
N ALA A 49 -10.80 -19.82 -7.39
CA ALA A 49 -9.51 -20.16 -8.00
C ALA A 49 -9.66 -20.94 -9.31
N LYS A 50 -10.55 -21.94 -9.35
CA LYS A 50 -10.81 -22.74 -10.56
C LYS A 50 -11.46 -21.92 -11.68
N MET A 51 -12.33 -20.98 -11.31
CA MET A 51 -12.93 -20.03 -12.24
C MET A 51 -11.88 -19.06 -12.82
N MET A 52 -10.96 -18.55 -11.99
CA MET A 52 -9.85 -17.72 -12.47
C MET A 52 -8.96 -18.48 -13.46
N TYR A 53 -8.62 -19.75 -13.18
CA TYR A 53 -7.80 -20.56 -14.08
C TYR A 53 -8.41 -20.73 -15.48
N HIS A 54 -9.69 -21.09 -15.57
CA HIS A 54 -10.35 -21.31 -16.87
C HIS A 54 -10.51 -20.00 -17.66
N VAL A 55 -10.79 -18.90 -16.96
CA VAL A 55 -10.91 -17.58 -17.58
C VAL A 55 -9.54 -17.06 -18.04
N PHE A 56 -8.45 -17.44 -17.38
CA PHE A 56 -7.08 -17.03 -17.74
C PHE A 56 -6.69 -17.57 -19.11
N LEU A 57 -7.06 -18.82 -19.39
CA LEU A 57 -6.79 -19.48 -20.67
C LEU A 57 -7.59 -18.88 -21.84
N LYS A 58 -8.77 -18.33 -21.56
CA LYS A 58 -9.64 -17.65 -22.54
C LYS A 58 -9.47 -16.12 -22.54
N MET A 59 -8.41 -15.60 -21.93
CA MET A 59 -8.19 -14.16 -21.79
C MET A 59 -7.97 -13.50 -23.17
N PRO A 60 -8.87 -12.61 -23.62
CA PRO A 60 -8.71 -12.01 -24.93
C PRO A 60 -7.49 -11.07 -24.91
N SER A 61 -6.48 -11.36 -25.73
CA SER A 61 -5.22 -10.58 -25.78
C SER A 61 -5.44 -9.07 -25.90
N LYS A 62 -6.52 -8.66 -26.58
CA LYS A 62 -6.94 -7.27 -26.78
C LYS A 62 -7.40 -6.57 -25.49
N SER A 63 -7.94 -7.29 -24.50
CA SER A 63 -8.33 -6.68 -23.21
C SER A 63 -7.11 -6.32 -22.36
N VAL A 64 -6.04 -7.11 -22.44
CA VAL A 64 -4.75 -6.79 -21.81
C VAL A 64 -4.15 -5.53 -22.43
N THR A 65 -4.11 -5.45 -23.76
CA THR A 65 -3.62 -4.25 -24.46
C THR A 65 -4.42 -3.01 -24.06
N PHE A 66 -5.75 -3.12 -24.00
CA PHE A 66 -6.61 -2.04 -23.51
C PHE A 66 -6.27 -1.62 -22.07
N MET A 67 -6.11 -2.58 -21.15
CA MET A 67 -5.78 -2.28 -19.75
C MET A 67 -4.42 -1.61 -19.58
N VAL A 68 -3.40 -2.07 -20.32
CA VAL A 68 -2.07 -1.43 -20.30
C VAL A 68 -2.17 0.01 -20.79
N LEU A 69 -2.86 0.25 -21.91
CA LEU A 69 -3.07 1.60 -22.44
C LEU A 69 -3.82 2.50 -21.44
N MET A 70 -4.90 2.00 -20.84
CA MET A 70 -5.66 2.75 -19.85
C MET A 70 -4.84 3.06 -18.60
N LYS A 71 -4.06 2.10 -18.10
CA LYS A 71 -3.19 2.31 -16.93
C LYS A 71 -2.12 3.36 -17.21
N VAL A 72 -1.46 3.30 -18.37
CA VAL A 72 -0.46 4.31 -18.78
C VAL A 72 -1.11 5.68 -18.92
N ALA A 73 -2.25 5.78 -19.60
CA ALA A 73 -2.95 7.05 -19.78
C ALA A 73 -3.40 7.64 -18.43
N PHE A 74 -3.98 6.82 -17.56
CA PHE A 74 -4.50 7.26 -16.28
C PHE A 74 -3.38 7.59 -15.29
N SER A 75 -2.30 6.80 -15.23
CA SER A 75 -1.15 7.08 -14.36
C SER A 75 -0.41 8.34 -14.80
N SER A 76 -0.25 8.55 -16.11
CA SER A 76 0.42 9.75 -16.64
C SER A 76 -0.33 11.03 -16.28
N LEU A 77 -1.66 10.97 -16.13
CA LEU A 77 -2.48 12.10 -15.70
C LEU A 77 -2.52 12.25 -14.17
N THR A 78 -2.77 11.14 -13.47
CA THR A 78 -3.07 11.19 -12.02
C THR A 78 -1.84 11.24 -11.14
N VAL A 79 -0.74 10.58 -11.50
CA VAL A 79 0.48 10.57 -10.66
C VAL A 79 1.07 11.99 -10.51
N PRO A 80 1.27 12.79 -11.57
CA PRO A 80 1.76 14.16 -11.42
C PRO A 80 0.77 15.03 -10.64
N LEU A 81 -0.53 14.88 -10.88
CA LEU A 81 -1.56 15.63 -10.17
C LEU A 81 -1.55 15.32 -8.66
N ILE A 82 -1.47 14.05 -8.29
CA ILE A 82 -1.38 13.62 -6.89
C ILE A 82 -0.09 14.14 -6.26
N ALA A 83 1.04 14.08 -6.97
CA ALA A 83 2.32 14.61 -6.48
C ALA A 83 2.23 16.12 -6.22
N LEU A 84 1.62 16.89 -7.12
CA LEU A 84 1.40 18.33 -6.94
C LEU A 84 0.50 18.64 -5.74
N LEU A 85 -0.61 17.90 -5.59
CA LEU A 85 -1.53 18.06 -4.46
C LEU A 85 -0.87 17.75 -3.12
N LEU A 86 -0.12 16.64 -3.06
CA LEU A 86 0.62 16.28 -1.85
C LEU A 86 1.73 17.28 -1.55
N GLY A 87 2.52 17.69 -2.55
CA GLY A 87 3.59 18.68 -2.38
C GLY A 87 3.06 20.02 -1.85
N SER A 88 1.92 20.49 -2.39
CA SER A 88 1.24 21.69 -1.90
C SER A 88 0.83 21.55 -0.43
N LEU A 89 0.26 20.40 -0.04
CA LEU A 89 -0.15 20.16 1.34
C LEU A 89 1.02 20.12 2.32
N PHE A 90 2.12 19.44 1.96
CA PHE A 90 3.31 19.39 2.82
C PHE A 90 3.96 20.76 2.96
N SER A 91 4.02 21.54 1.87
CA SER A 91 4.51 22.94 1.94
C SER A 91 3.67 23.82 2.87
N PHE A 92 2.34 23.64 2.87
CA PHE A 92 1.43 24.41 3.72
C PHE A 92 1.46 23.99 5.19
N THR A 93 1.62 22.69 5.45
CA THR A 93 1.60 22.14 6.81
C THR A 93 2.95 22.18 7.52
N GLY A 94 4.03 22.54 6.81
CA GLY A 94 5.40 22.51 7.33
C GLY A 94 5.87 21.11 7.72
N ARG A 95 5.13 20.06 7.33
CA ARG A 95 5.48 18.66 7.61
C ARG A 95 6.38 18.12 6.49
N LYS A 96 7.41 17.36 6.87
CA LYS A 96 8.14 16.54 5.89
C LYS A 96 7.24 15.42 5.36
N MET A 97 7.43 15.04 4.11
CA MET A 97 6.68 13.94 3.49
C MET A 97 7.11 12.63 4.14
N VAL A 98 6.26 12.05 4.99
CA VAL A 98 6.55 10.78 5.67
C VAL A 98 5.81 9.64 4.97
N PHE A 99 6.57 8.65 4.47
CA PHE A 99 6.07 7.46 3.79
C PHE A 99 5.80 6.29 4.75
N ASP A 100 5.31 6.56 5.95
CA ASP A 100 4.87 5.55 6.91
C ASP A 100 3.35 5.61 7.09
N TRP A 101 2.82 4.80 8.00
CA TRP A 101 1.39 4.79 8.30
C TRP A 101 0.86 6.13 8.83
N SER A 102 1.72 7.09 9.22
CA SER A 102 1.30 8.42 9.66
C SER A 102 0.58 9.21 8.56
N PHE A 103 0.65 8.80 7.29
CA PHE A 103 -0.15 9.40 6.22
C PHE A 103 -1.67 9.33 6.50
N LEU A 104 -2.14 8.37 7.31
CA LEU A 104 -3.56 8.31 7.71
C LEU A 104 -3.96 9.50 8.60
N SER A 105 -3.01 10.10 9.32
CA SER A 105 -3.23 11.34 10.08
C SER A 105 -3.55 12.54 9.18
N LEU A 106 -3.25 12.46 7.88
CA LEU A 106 -3.59 13.49 6.91
C LEU A 106 -5.11 13.74 6.86
N ALA A 107 -5.89 12.67 6.98
CA ALA A 107 -7.36 12.71 7.01
C ALA A 107 -7.93 13.33 8.30
N GLU A 108 -7.10 13.60 9.32
CA GLU A 108 -7.52 14.34 10.52
C GLU A 108 -7.69 15.83 10.21
N SER A 109 -6.86 16.39 9.33
CA SER A 109 -6.97 17.78 8.86
C SER A 109 -8.02 17.94 7.75
N PHE A 110 -8.70 19.09 7.69
CA PHE A 110 -9.65 19.36 6.59
C PHE A 110 -8.98 19.38 5.20
N PRO A 111 -7.84 20.07 4.98
CA PRO A 111 -7.16 20.07 3.68
C PRO A 111 -6.65 18.67 3.29
N GLY A 112 -6.11 17.92 4.25
CA GLY A 112 -5.62 16.58 4.01
C GLY A 112 -6.74 15.58 3.69
N LEU A 113 -7.89 15.69 4.37
CA LEU A 113 -9.08 14.92 4.03
C LEU A 113 -9.54 15.21 2.59
N VAL A 114 -9.60 16.48 2.18
CA VAL A 114 -9.98 16.87 0.80
C VAL A 114 -9.04 16.21 -0.22
N ILE A 115 -7.74 16.18 0.05
CA ILE A 115 -6.76 15.55 -0.84
C ILE A 115 -6.96 14.04 -0.88
N VAL A 116 -7.10 13.36 0.26
CA VAL A 116 -7.37 11.91 0.32
C VAL A 116 -8.64 11.56 -0.48
N LEU A 117 -9.71 12.34 -0.32
CA LEU A 117 -10.95 12.14 -1.06
C LEU A 117 -10.78 12.42 -2.56
N THR A 118 -9.97 13.41 -2.93
CA THR A 118 -9.66 13.72 -4.33
C THR A 118 -8.87 12.59 -4.98
N VAL A 119 -7.85 12.05 -4.31
CA VAL A 119 -7.08 10.90 -4.78
C VAL A 119 -7.98 9.68 -4.94
N ALA A 120 -8.80 9.38 -3.94
CA ALA A 120 -9.74 8.27 -3.98
C ALA A 120 -10.81 8.45 -5.07
N PHE A 121 -11.30 9.68 -5.27
CA PHE A 121 -12.24 10.03 -6.33
C PHE A 121 -11.65 9.78 -7.71
N LEU A 122 -10.44 10.28 -7.97
CA LEU A 122 -9.73 10.05 -9.22
C LEU A 122 -9.54 8.54 -9.43
N TRP A 123 -9.11 7.80 -8.42
CA TRP A 123 -8.90 6.36 -8.55
C TRP A 123 -10.19 5.58 -8.87
N LEU A 124 -11.31 5.88 -8.20
CA LEU A 124 -12.62 5.30 -8.49
C LEU A 124 -13.13 5.68 -9.89
N LEU A 125 -12.82 6.90 -10.34
CA LEU A 125 -13.13 7.36 -11.68
C LEU A 125 -12.35 6.56 -12.73
N GLY A 126 -11.03 6.43 -12.58
CA GLY A 126 -10.17 5.62 -13.43
C GLY A 126 -10.62 4.16 -13.51
N PHE A 127 -10.91 3.56 -12.35
CA PHE A 127 -11.46 2.21 -12.27
C PHE A 127 -12.78 2.07 -13.06
N SER A 128 -13.68 3.05 -12.95
CA SER A 128 -14.95 3.02 -13.69
C SER A 128 -14.74 3.07 -15.21
N PHE A 129 -13.74 3.83 -15.69
CA PHE A 129 -13.37 3.87 -17.10
C PHE A 129 -12.77 2.55 -17.58
N GLU A 130 -11.83 1.97 -16.82
CA GLU A 130 -11.26 0.65 -17.11
C GLU A 130 -12.37 -0.42 -17.23
N GLN A 131 -13.27 -0.47 -16.25
CA GLN A 131 -14.39 -1.42 -16.25
C GLN A 131 -15.34 -1.20 -17.43
N SER A 132 -15.57 0.04 -17.87
CA SER A 132 -16.46 0.31 -19.01
C SER A 132 -15.98 -0.34 -20.31
N GLY A 133 -14.67 -0.36 -20.56
CA GLY A 133 -14.08 -1.03 -21.72
C GLY A 133 -14.01 -2.53 -21.56
N LEU A 134 -13.64 -3.00 -20.37
CA LEU A 134 -13.58 -4.43 -20.07
C LEU A 134 -14.95 -5.10 -20.22
N VAL A 135 -16.05 -4.46 -19.79
CA VAL A 135 -17.41 -4.99 -19.97
C VAL A 135 -17.73 -5.24 -21.45
N LYS A 136 -17.26 -4.38 -22.37
CA LYS A 136 -17.44 -4.63 -23.81
C LYS A 136 -16.66 -5.83 -24.31
N PHE A 137 -15.39 -5.96 -23.91
CA PHE A 137 -14.59 -7.12 -24.27
C PHE A 137 -15.18 -8.41 -23.70
N SER A 138 -15.59 -8.39 -22.43
CA SER A 138 -16.24 -9.52 -21.77
C SER A 138 -17.55 -9.89 -22.46
N ALA A 139 -18.40 -8.92 -22.81
CA ALA A 139 -19.66 -9.18 -23.49
C ALA A 139 -19.47 -9.71 -24.92
N ALA A 140 -18.45 -9.22 -25.64
CA ALA A 140 -18.12 -9.72 -26.97
C ALA A 140 -17.57 -11.15 -26.91
N ALA A 141 -16.66 -11.43 -25.97
CA ALA A 141 -16.09 -12.75 -25.77
C ALA A 141 -17.14 -13.81 -25.41
N LEU A 142 -18.16 -13.46 -24.61
CA LEU A 142 -19.28 -14.36 -24.28
C LEU A 142 -20.17 -14.67 -25.49
N LYS A 143 -20.23 -13.77 -26.47
CA LYS A 143 -21.00 -13.96 -27.71
C LYS A 143 -20.14 -14.50 -28.86
N GLU A 144 -18.95 -15.01 -28.55
CA GLU A 144 -17.95 -15.51 -29.52
C GLU A 144 -17.58 -14.49 -30.61
N ARG A 145 -17.64 -13.19 -30.27
CA ARG A 145 -17.28 -12.09 -31.16
C ARG A 145 -15.96 -11.47 -30.73
N GLU A 146 -15.20 -11.01 -31.71
CA GLU A 146 -14.02 -10.20 -31.44
C GLU A 146 -14.32 -8.70 -31.55
N GLU A 147 -13.90 -7.95 -30.54
CA GLU A 147 -13.90 -6.48 -30.56
C GLU A 147 -12.47 -5.94 -30.74
N ARG A 148 -12.34 -4.82 -31.45
CA ARG A 148 -11.05 -4.12 -31.65
C ARG A 148 -10.87 -3.04 -30.58
N VAL A 149 -9.65 -2.87 -30.07
CA VAL A 149 -9.32 -1.83 -29.05
C VAL A 149 -9.77 -0.43 -29.48
N ARG A 150 -9.49 -0.05 -30.74
CA ARG A 150 -9.94 1.24 -31.31
C ARG A 150 -11.45 1.44 -31.29
N SER A 151 -12.23 0.37 -31.51
CA SER A 151 -13.70 0.41 -31.50
C SER A 151 -14.21 0.68 -30.09
N VAL A 152 -13.63 0.00 -29.10
CA VAL A 152 -13.96 0.18 -27.68
C VAL A 152 -13.61 1.59 -27.22
N LEU A 153 -12.40 2.09 -27.52
CA LEU A 153 -11.99 3.46 -27.18
C LEU A 153 -12.89 4.51 -27.82
N ALA A 154 -13.15 4.41 -29.13
CA ALA A 154 -14.04 5.35 -29.82
C ALA A 154 -15.47 5.31 -29.26
N ARG A 155 -15.92 4.18 -28.73
CA ARG A 155 -17.22 4.06 -28.08
C ARG A 155 -17.21 4.69 -26.69
N ILE A 156 -16.18 4.42 -25.88
CA ILE A 156 -16.00 5.05 -24.56
C ILE A 156 -16.01 6.58 -24.69
N LEU A 157 -15.26 7.13 -25.66
CA LEU A 157 -15.23 8.58 -25.93
C LEU A 157 -16.62 9.13 -26.28
N ARG A 158 -17.42 8.40 -27.06
CA ARG A 158 -18.80 8.80 -27.40
C ARG A 158 -19.76 8.78 -26.22
N ILE A 159 -19.55 7.88 -25.25
CA ILE A 159 -20.37 7.81 -24.03
C ILE A 159 -19.72 8.51 -22.83
N LEU A 160 -18.63 9.23 -23.06
CA LEU A 160 -17.79 9.84 -22.03
C LEU A 160 -18.57 10.76 -21.08
N PRO A 161 -19.44 11.69 -21.53
CA PRO A 161 -20.19 12.55 -20.61
C PRO A 161 -21.11 11.75 -19.68
N ARG A 162 -21.73 10.68 -20.20
CA ARG A 162 -22.63 9.82 -19.43
C ARG A 162 -21.87 8.96 -18.44
N LEU A 163 -20.73 8.40 -18.86
CA LEU A 163 -19.86 7.61 -17.99
C LEU A 163 -19.25 8.47 -16.89
N LEU A 164 -18.78 9.67 -17.23
CA LEU A 164 -18.21 10.62 -16.27
C LEU A 164 -19.25 11.01 -15.21
N GLY A 165 -20.48 11.33 -15.62
CA GLY A 165 -21.56 11.63 -14.67
C GLY A 165 -21.90 10.45 -13.76
N LEU A 166 -22.06 9.25 -14.31
CA LEU A 166 -22.35 8.04 -13.53
C LEU A 166 -21.20 7.70 -12.56
N ALA A 167 -19.95 7.73 -13.04
CA ALA A 167 -18.78 7.40 -12.26
C ALA A 167 -18.53 8.44 -11.17
N SER A 168 -18.68 9.73 -11.46
CA SER A 168 -18.54 10.81 -10.49
C SER A 168 -19.61 10.72 -9.40
N PHE A 169 -20.87 10.48 -9.78
CA PHE A 169 -21.95 10.30 -8.80
C PHE A 169 -21.71 9.10 -7.88
N LYS A 170 -21.39 7.93 -8.45
CA LYS A 170 -21.09 6.73 -7.66
C LYS A 170 -19.91 6.95 -6.72
N SER A 171 -18.84 7.55 -7.24
CA SER A 171 -17.62 7.81 -6.46
C SER A 171 -17.90 8.80 -5.34
N GLY A 172 -18.62 9.88 -5.60
CA GLY A 172 -19.03 10.86 -4.59
C GLY A 172 -19.84 10.23 -3.46
N ILE A 173 -20.84 9.41 -3.80
CA ILE A 173 -21.65 8.70 -2.79
C ILE A 173 -20.80 7.72 -1.97
N PHE A 174 -19.93 6.93 -2.60
CA PHE A 174 -19.04 6.03 -1.86
C PHE A 174 -18.08 6.77 -0.94
N LEU A 175 -17.55 7.91 -1.39
CA LEU A 175 -16.68 8.75 -0.58
C LEU A 175 -17.42 9.38 0.60
N LEU A 176 -18.67 9.84 0.40
CA LEU A 176 -19.50 10.33 1.50
C LEU A 176 -19.78 9.23 2.53
N CYS A 177 -20.11 8.01 2.07
CA CYS A 177 -20.33 6.86 2.94
C CYS A 177 -19.06 6.35 3.63
N ILE A 178 -17.85 6.67 3.18
CA ILE A 178 -16.63 6.22 3.86
C ILE A 178 -16.10 7.24 4.87
N LEU A 179 -16.60 8.49 4.86
CA LEU A 179 -16.14 9.56 5.76
C LEU A 179 -16.12 9.17 7.24
N PRO A 180 -17.19 8.57 7.82
CA PRO A 180 -17.16 8.20 9.24
C PRO A 180 -16.09 7.15 9.54
N ALA A 181 -15.90 6.18 8.63
CA ALA A 181 -14.88 5.14 8.78
C ALA A 181 -13.45 5.71 8.65
N LEU A 182 -13.22 6.64 7.72
CA LEU A 182 -11.92 7.30 7.54
C LEU A 182 -11.48 8.06 8.79
N ARG A 183 -12.41 8.65 9.55
CA ARG A 183 -12.11 9.38 10.78
C ARG A 183 -11.71 8.48 11.95
N ILE A 184 -12.08 7.20 11.93
CA ILE A 184 -11.75 6.22 12.99
C ILE A 184 -10.42 5.52 12.69
N LEU A 185 -10.03 5.41 11.42
CA LEU A 185 -8.87 4.65 10.99
C LEU A 185 -7.53 5.05 11.65
N PRO A 186 -7.23 6.35 11.88
CA PRO A 186 -6.01 6.75 12.59
C PRO A 186 -5.98 6.32 14.06
N VAL A 187 -7.15 6.23 14.72
CA VAL A 187 -7.26 5.76 16.10
C VAL A 187 -6.97 4.26 16.18
N LEU A 188 -7.54 3.49 15.25
CA LEU A 188 -7.26 2.07 15.08
C LEU A 188 -5.76 1.83 14.89
N GLN A 189 -5.12 2.58 14.00
CA GLN A 189 -3.70 2.48 13.75
C GLN A 189 -2.88 2.72 15.04
N ARG A 190 -3.14 3.83 15.76
CA ARG A 190 -2.42 4.15 17.00
C ARG A 190 -2.60 3.09 18.08
N ALA A 191 -3.80 2.50 18.16
CA ALA A 191 -4.07 1.37 19.05
C ALA A 191 -3.25 0.13 18.70
N PHE A 192 -3.11 -0.20 17.41
CA PHE A 192 -2.27 -1.32 16.96
C PHE A 192 -0.77 -1.05 17.14
N SER A 193 -0.32 0.20 16.96
CA SER A 193 1.07 0.59 17.12
C SER A 193 1.51 0.76 18.59
N ARG A 194 0.58 0.64 19.55
CA ARG A 194 0.81 0.94 20.99
C ARG A 194 1.27 2.38 21.27
N GLU A 195 1.10 3.28 20.30
CA GLU A 195 1.38 4.72 20.40
C GLU A 195 0.10 5.48 20.78
N LEU A 196 -0.60 5.05 21.83
CA LEU A 196 -1.71 5.83 22.36
C LEU A 196 -1.16 6.84 23.36
N PRO A 197 -1.22 8.16 23.07
CA PRO A 197 -0.92 9.15 24.08
C PRO A 197 -1.91 8.98 25.24
N VAL A 198 -1.37 8.87 26.45
CA VAL A 198 -2.18 8.88 27.68
C VAL A 198 -2.97 10.19 27.69
N GLY A 199 -4.31 10.12 27.63
CA GLY A 199 -5.19 11.29 27.78
C GLY A 199 -6.06 11.71 26.58
N MET A 200 -6.04 11.01 25.44
CA MET A 200 -7.07 11.26 24.40
C MET A 200 -8.40 10.61 24.79
N TYR A 201 -9.29 11.41 25.39
CA TYR A 201 -10.68 11.02 25.63
C TYR A 201 -11.41 10.74 24.31
N PRO A 202 -12.36 9.79 24.28
CA PRO A 202 -13.19 9.57 23.10
C PRO A 202 -13.99 10.83 22.79
N SER A 203 -13.63 11.50 21.68
CA SER A 203 -14.48 12.52 21.08
C SER A 203 -15.79 11.89 20.59
N VAL A 204 -16.82 12.68 20.30
CA VAL A 204 -18.08 12.18 19.70
C VAL A 204 -17.81 11.35 18.42
N VAL A 205 -16.73 11.66 17.70
CA VAL A 205 -16.31 10.99 16.46
C VAL A 205 -15.53 9.69 16.71
N THR A 206 -14.89 9.54 17.88
CA THR A 206 -14.03 8.39 18.22
C THR A 206 -14.57 7.51 19.34
N GLY A 207 -15.66 7.92 19.98
CA GLY A 207 -16.42 7.13 20.97
C GLY A 207 -17.41 6.14 20.34
N PRO A 208 -18.27 5.51 21.17
CA PRO A 208 -19.23 4.48 20.72
C PRO A 208 -20.15 4.94 19.58
N PHE A 209 -20.56 6.21 19.60
CA PHE A 209 -21.36 6.82 18.53
C PHE A 209 -20.62 6.90 17.20
N GLY A 210 -19.32 7.26 17.23
CA GLY A 210 -18.47 7.26 16.04
C GLY A 210 -18.37 5.87 15.42
N TRP A 211 -18.09 4.85 16.24
CA TRP A 211 -18.04 3.44 15.81
C TRP A 211 -19.36 2.96 15.21
N MET A 212 -20.48 3.26 15.87
CA MET A 212 -21.80 2.93 15.35
C MET A 212 -22.04 3.62 13.99
N ALA A 213 -21.71 4.91 13.87
CA ALA A 213 -21.82 5.64 12.62
C ALA A 213 -20.94 5.00 11.52
N ALA A 214 -19.70 4.62 11.81
CA ALA A 214 -18.83 3.95 10.85
C ALA A 214 -19.34 2.58 10.41
N ILE A 215 -19.87 1.76 11.33
CA ILE A 215 -20.47 0.47 10.99
C ILE A 215 -21.70 0.65 10.10
N ILE A 216 -22.61 1.56 10.47
CA ILE A 216 -23.81 1.86 9.66
C ILE A 216 -23.38 2.36 8.28
N SER A 217 -22.41 3.27 8.23
CA SER A 217 -21.90 3.84 6.98
C SER A 217 -21.26 2.77 6.09
N LEU A 218 -20.52 1.82 6.68
CA LEU A 218 -19.94 0.67 5.98
C LEU A 218 -21.03 -0.28 5.46
N MET A 219 -22.08 -0.55 6.24
CA MET A 219 -23.22 -1.38 5.80
C MET A 219 -23.96 -0.75 4.63
N ILE A 220 -24.21 0.56 4.68
CA ILE A 220 -24.80 1.32 3.57
C ILE A 220 -23.89 1.25 2.35
N MET A 221 -22.59 1.47 2.51
CA MET A 221 -21.62 1.41 1.42
C MET A 221 -21.61 0.03 0.75
N ILE A 222 -21.55 -1.05 1.53
CA ILE A 222 -21.58 -2.43 1.01
C ILE A 222 -22.89 -2.67 0.24
N ARG A 223 -24.03 -2.26 0.80
CA ARG A 223 -25.33 -2.38 0.12
C ARG A 223 -25.32 -1.63 -1.20
N LEU A 224 -24.83 -0.40 -1.25
CA LEU A 224 -24.76 0.39 -2.49
C LEU A 224 -23.80 -0.22 -3.52
N LEU A 225 -22.63 -0.70 -3.09
CA LEU A 225 -21.66 -1.38 -3.95
C LEU A 225 -22.29 -2.61 -4.64
N VAL A 226 -22.99 -3.45 -3.87
CA VAL A 226 -23.67 -4.64 -4.40
C VAL A 226 -24.86 -4.24 -5.29
N SER A 227 -25.65 -3.25 -4.89
CA SER A 227 -26.82 -2.78 -5.66
C SER A 227 -26.46 -2.22 -7.02
N TRP A 228 -25.35 -1.48 -7.09
CA TRP A 228 -24.90 -0.74 -8.27
C TRP A 228 -23.79 -1.44 -9.04
N ILE A 229 -23.59 -2.74 -8.79
CA ILE A 229 -22.57 -3.55 -9.45
C ILE A 229 -22.75 -3.59 -10.97
N PHE A 230 -23.99 -3.68 -11.45
CA PHE A 230 -24.32 -3.77 -12.89
C PHE A 230 -24.64 -2.41 -13.52
N ALA A 231 -24.48 -1.30 -12.80
CA ALA A 231 -24.77 0.03 -13.33
C ALA A 231 -23.90 0.35 -14.57
N ILE A 232 -22.63 -0.08 -14.57
CA ILE A 232 -21.75 0.10 -15.73
C ILE A 232 -22.24 -0.77 -16.91
N HIS A 233 -22.67 -2.01 -16.67
CA HIS A 233 -23.23 -2.88 -17.70
C HIS A 233 -24.44 -2.25 -18.39
N TYR A 234 -25.39 -1.72 -17.62
CA TYR A 234 -26.54 -1.01 -18.19
C TYR A 234 -26.16 0.27 -18.94
N ALA A 235 -25.18 1.03 -18.47
CA ALA A 235 -24.70 2.22 -19.16
C ALA A 235 -24.00 1.89 -20.49
N VAL A 236 -23.20 0.83 -20.52
CA VAL A 236 -22.33 0.46 -21.65
C VAL A 236 -23.04 -0.42 -22.68
N LEU A 237 -23.87 -1.37 -22.24
CA LEU A 237 -24.56 -2.34 -23.10
C LEU A 237 -25.92 -1.81 -23.55
N ASP A 238 -26.74 -1.33 -22.61
CA ASP A 238 -28.12 -0.90 -22.88
C ASP A 238 -28.26 0.61 -23.10
N ARG A 239 -27.17 1.38 -22.99
CA ARG A 239 -27.12 2.85 -23.17
C ARG A 239 -28.10 3.64 -22.30
N LYS A 240 -28.47 3.11 -21.14
CA LYS A 240 -29.35 3.80 -20.17
C LYS A 240 -28.70 5.08 -19.65
N THR A 241 -29.52 6.04 -19.24
CA THR A 241 -29.07 7.24 -18.50
C THR A 241 -28.48 6.85 -17.14
N PHE A 242 -27.72 7.74 -16.49
CA PHE A 242 -27.07 7.40 -15.21
C PHE A 242 -28.08 6.94 -14.15
N ALA A 243 -29.20 7.68 -13.97
CA ALA A 243 -30.25 7.31 -13.02
C ALA A 243 -30.97 6.02 -13.45
N GLY A 244 -31.22 5.84 -14.74
CA GLY A 244 -31.83 4.63 -15.30
C GLY A 244 -30.94 3.39 -15.10
N ALA A 245 -29.62 3.54 -15.21
CA ALA A 245 -28.66 2.46 -15.00
C ALA A 245 -28.57 2.03 -13.53
N LEU A 246 -28.57 2.99 -12.59
CA LEU A 246 -28.57 2.70 -11.15
C LEU A 246 -29.86 1.99 -10.73
N ARG A 247 -31.03 2.51 -11.13
CA ARG A 247 -32.33 1.87 -10.82
C ARG A 247 -32.44 0.48 -11.42
N ALA A 248 -32.03 0.31 -12.68
CA ALA A 248 -32.06 -0.99 -13.34
C ALA A 248 -31.12 -2.00 -12.66
N SER A 249 -29.91 -1.57 -12.26
CA SER A 249 -28.99 -2.40 -11.48
C SER A 249 -29.61 -2.82 -10.15
N THR A 250 -30.16 -1.88 -9.39
CA THR A 250 -30.80 -2.18 -8.10
C THR A 250 -31.98 -3.14 -8.26
N SER A 251 -32.81 -2.94 -9.29
CA SER A 251 -33.95 -3.81 -9.58
C SER A 251 -33.51 -5.24 -9.91
N LEU A 252 -32.44 -5.41 -10.69
CA LEU A 252 -31.90 -6.72 -11.06
C LEU A 252 -31.31 -7.46 -9.84
N VAL A 253 -30.66 -6.71 -8.94
CA VAL A 253 -29.99 -7.25 -7.75
C VAL A 253 -30.97 -7.56 -6.62
N ASN A 254 -32.05 -6.78 -6.42
CA ASN A 254 -32.93 -6.91 -5.26
C ASN A 254 -33.54 -8.32 -5.09
N GLY A 255 -33.79 -9.05 -6.18
CA GLY A 255 -34.23 -10.46 -6.13
C GLY A 255 -33.10 -11.51 -6.04
N ASN A 256 -31.85 -11.11 -6.26
CA ASN A 256 -30.69 -12.00 -6.39
C ASN A 256 -29.52 -11.63 -5.46
N THR A 257 -29.77 -10.80 -4.43
CA THR A 257 -28.73 -10.19 -3.58
C THR A 257 -27.78 -11.23 -2.99
N LYS A 258 -28.31 -12.35 -2.47
CA LYS A 258 -27.51 -13.43 -1.89
C LYS A 258 -26.55 -14.05 -2.92
N LYS A 259 -27.04 -14.33 -4.14
CA LYS A 259 -26.25 -14.92 -5.22
C LYS A 259 -25.13 -13.96 -5.66
N VAL A 260 -25.46 -12.67 -5.86
CA VAL A 260 -24.48 -11.64 -6.21
C VAL A 260 -23.42 -11.48 -5.13
N LEU A 261 -23.83 -11.34 -3.87
CA LEU A 261 -22.92 -11.19 -2.74
C LEU A 261 -21.98 -12.38 -2.60
N LEU A 262 -22.51 -13.61 -2.68
CA LEU A 262 -21.70 -14.83 -2.59
C LEU A 262 -20.69 -14.93 -3.74
N SER A 263 -21.09 -14.60 -4.98
CA SER A 263 -20.17 -14.53 -6.11
C SER A 263 -19.08 -13.47 -5.92
N MET A 264 -19.41 -12.32 -5.32
CA MET A 264 -18.41 -11.29 -5.02
C MET A 264 -17.43 -11.73 -3.94
N LEU A 265 -17.92 -12.37 -2.87
CA LEU A 265 -17.06 -12.93 -1.82
C LEU A 265 -16.16 -14.05 -2.38
N ALA A 266 -16.70 -14.92 -3.25
CA ALA A 266 -15.93 -15.96 -3.93
C ALA A 266 -14.79 -15.42 -4.79
N PHE A 267 -14.98 -14.26 -5.38
CA PHE A 267 -13.97 -13.63 -6.21
C PHE A 267 -12.95 -12.84 -5.41
N TRP A 268 -13.41 -11.97 -4.50
CA TRP A 268 -12.55 -11.06 -3.78
C TRP A 268 -11.72 -11.73 -2.69
N THR A 269 -12.20 -12.84 -2.10
CA THR A 269 -11.43 -13.58 -1.07
C THR A 269 -10.09 -14.09 -1.60
N PRO A 270 -10.02 -14.92 -2.66
CA PRO A 270 -8.74 -15.35 -3.22
C PRO A 270 -7.95 -14.21 -3.87
N SER A 271 -8.61 -13.19 -4.44
CA SER A 271 -7.93 -12.01 -4.99
C SER A 271 -7.20 -11.21 -3.90
N LEU A 272 -7.81 -11.05 -2.73
CA LEU A 272 -7.19 -10.39 -1.58
C LEU A 272 -6.01 -11.21 -1.05
N LEU A 273 -6.14 -12.54 -0.94
CA LEU A 273 -5.03 -13.41 -0.56
C LEU A 273 -3.86 -13.33 -1.55
N LEU A 274 -4.14 -13.21 -2.85
CA LEU A 274 -3.12 -13.01 -3.88
C LEU A 274 -2.39 -11.66 -3.70
N ILE A 275 -3.12 -10.58 -3.43
CA ILE A 275 -2.54 -9.25 -3.19
C ILE A 275 -1.68 -9.25 -1.91
N ILE A 276 -2.18 -9.86 -0.83
CA ILE A 276 -1.44 -9.99 0.44
C ILE A 276 -0.19 -10.85 0.23
N GLY A 277 -0.30 -11.99 -0.46
CA GLY A 277 0.82 -12.87 -0.76
C GLY A 277 1.89 -12.17 -1.60
N ASN A 278 1.50 -11.45 -2.65
CA ASN A 278 2.40 -10.62 -3.45
C ASN A 278 3.14 -9.60 -2.56
N SER A 279 2.40 -8.85 -1.73
CA SER A 279 2.98 -7.84 -0.83
C SER A 279 3.93 -8.45 0.19
N PHE A 280 3.62 -9.64 0.70
CA PHE A 280 4.46 -10.35 1.67
C PHE A 280 5.77 -10.83 1.05
N VAL A 281 5.73 -11.38 -0.17
CA VAL A 281 6.93 -11.77 -0.92
C VAL A 281 7.84 -10.57 -1.12
N PHE A 282 7.31 -9.46 -1.66
CA PHE A 282 8.12 -8.25 -1.85
C PHE A 282 8.64 -7.67 -0.54
N ARG A 283 7.87 -7.72 0.55
CA ARG A 283 8.38 -7.27 1.86
C ARG A 283 9.61 -8.06 2.30
N ILE A 284 9.56 -9.39 2.25
CA ILE A 284 10.70 -10.24 2.63
C ILE A 284 11.90 -9.97 1.71
N THR A 285 11.67 -9.91 0.40
CA THR A 285 12.76 -9.66 -0.55
C THR A 285 13.35 -8.26 -0.38
N ARG A 286 12.52 -7.25 -0.06
CA ARG A 286 12.97 -5.89 0.21
C ARG A 286 13.95 -5.83 1.37
N ASP A 287 13.65 -6.51 2.47
CA ASP A 287 14.53 -6.54 3.64
C ASP A 287 15.91 -7.15 3.29
N VAL A 288 15.92 -8.20 2.46
CA VAL A 288 17.16 -8.82 1.97
C VAL A 288 17.92 -7.87 1.04
N VAL A 289 17.23 -7.20 0.13
CA VAL A 289 17.82 -6.26 -0.84
C VAL A 289 18.40 -5.04 -0.11
N ILE A 290 17.71 -4.47 0.87
CA ILE A 290 18.19 -3.32 1.66
C ILE A 290 19.41 -3.72 2.48
N ARG A 291 19.36 -4.84 3.22
CA ARG A 291 20.50 -5.31 4.04
C ARG A 291 21.76 -5.56 3.21
N SER A 292 21.60 -5.97 1.96
CA SER A 292 22.72 -6.19 1.03
C SER A 292 23.10 -4.95 0.21
N SER A 293 22.58 -3.77 0.58
CA SER A 293 22.80 -2.50 -0.15
C SER A 293 23.08 -1.33 0.81
N TYR A 294 23.82 -1.58 1.90
CA TYR A 294 24.03 -0.62 2.99
C TYR A 294 24.77 0.66 2.54
N ASP A 295 25.78 0.52 1.68
CA ASP A 295 26.54 1.68 1.21
C ASP A 295 25.82 2.41 0.07
N PRO A 296 25.77 3.76 0.05
CA PRO A 296 25.08 4.53 -0.98
C PRO A 296 25.89 4.63 -2.28
N THR A 297 26.37 3.51 -2.81
CA THR A 297 27.04 3.43 -4.10
C THR A 297 26.03 3.50 -5.25
N SER A 298 26.46 4.01 -6.41
CA SER A 298 25.63 4.04 -7.64
C SER A 298 25.05 2.67 -8.00
N MET A 299 25.78 1.58 -7.70
CA MET A 299 25.34 0.20 -7.93
C MET A 299 24.19 -0.21 -6.99
N ASN A 300 24.27 0.17 -5.71
CA ASN A 300 23.24 -0.11 -4.73
C ASN A 300 21.95 0.69 -5.03
N ILE A 301 22.08 1.94 -5.46
CA ILE A 301 20.95 2.75 -5.93
C ILE A 301 20.27 2.09 -7.15
N LEU A 302 21.06 1.61 -8.11
CA LEU A 302 20.53 0.90 -9.28
C LEU A 302 19.78 -0.38 -8.89
N LYS A 303 20.35 -1.19 -7.99
CA LYS A 303 19.73 -2.41 -7.48
C LYS A 303 18.41 -2.15 -6.77
N LEU A 304 18.34 -1.14 -5.89
CA LEU A 304 17.11 -0.72 -5.22
C LEU A 304 16.05 -0.24 -6.22
N SER A 305 16.47 0.50 -7.25
CA SER A 305 15.58 1.00 -8.30
C SER A 305 15.00 -0.13 -9.17
N ILE A 306 15.83 -1.12 -9.53
CA ILE A 306 15.39 -2.32 -10.26
C ILE A 306 14.39 -3.11 -9.41
N PHE A 307 14.67 -3.29 -8.12
CA PHE A 307 13.78 -3.99 -7.20
C PHE A 307 12.42 -3.29 -7.06
N ALA A 308 12.41 -1.98 -6.81
CA ALA A 308 11.19 -1.18 -6.72
C ALA A 308 10.36 -1.23 -8.03
N SER A 309 11.05 -1.23 -9.17
CA SER A 309 10.42 -1.38 -10.48
C SER A 309 9.76 -2.76 -10.63
N ALA A 310 10.47 -3.83 -10.25
CA ALA A 310 9.94 -5.19 -10.29
C ALA A 310 8.71 -5.39 -9.38
N GLU A 311 8.72 -4.79 -8.19
CA GLU A 311 7.57 -4.76 -7.28
C GLU A 311 6.37 -4.06 -7.91
N THR A 312 6.58 -2.86 -8.44
CA THR A 312 5.54 -2.06 -9.09
C THR A 312 4.95 -2.79 -10.29
N MET A 313 5.81 -3.43 -11.09
CA MET A 313 5.43 -4.23 -12.25
C MET A 313 4.54 -5.40 -11.88
N THR A 314 4.98 -6.19 -10.91
CA THR A 314 4.30 -7.42 -10.52
C THR A 314 2.95 -7.09 -9.92
N THR A 315 2.90 -6.08 -9.05
CA THR A 315 1.65 -5.57 -8.47
C THR A 315 0.70 -5.04 -9.54
N THR A 316 1.22 -4.31 -10.53
CA THR A 316 0.43 -3.81 -11.66
C THR A 316 -0.13 -4.96 -12.50
N ALA A 317 0.69 -5.97 -12.83
CA ALA A 317 0.27 -7.13 -13.61
C ALA A 317 -0.82 -7.94 -12.88
N VAL A 318 -0.65 -8.17 -11.57
CA VAL A 318 -1.67 -8.81 -10.72
C VAL A 318 -2.98 -8.01 -10.75
N SER A 319 -2.91 -6.68 -10.61
CA SER A 319 -4.11 -5.82 -10.66
C SER A 319 -4.83 -5.84 -12.03
N ILE A 320 -4.08 -5.91 -13.15
CA ILE A 320 -4.65 -6.07 -14.50
C ILE A 320 -5.42 -7.39 -14.58
N GLY A 321 -4.78 -8.48 -14.12
CA GLY A 321 -5.38 -9.80 -14.08
C GLY A 321 -6.71 -9.77 -13.32
N ILE A 322 -6.68 -9.35 -12.06
CA ILE A 322 -7.86 -9.24 -11.19
C ILE A 322 -8.97 -8.42 -11.86
N SER A 323 -8.64 -7.27 -12.46
CA SER A 323 -9.63 -6.40 -13.10
C SER A 323 -10.32 -7.06 -14.30
N ILE A 324 -9.58 -7.79 -15.12
CA ILE A 324 -10.12 -8.53 -16.27
C ILE A 324 -11.01 -9.68 -15.81
N PHE A 325 -10.58 -10.45 -14.80
CA PHE A 325 -11.40 -11.51 -14.23
C PHE A 325 -12.69 -10.99 -13.61
N TYR A 326 -12.59 -9.88 -12.86
CA TYR A 326 -13.73 -9.21 -12.26
C TYR A 326 -14.75 -8.80 -13.34
N SER A 327 -14.31 -8.21 -14.45
CA SER A 327 -15.20 -7.85 -15.55
C SER A 327 -15.86 -9.06 -16.21
N ILE A 328 -15.12 -10.16 -16.43
CA ILE A 328 -15.68 -11.37 -17.04
C ILE A 328 -16.73 -11.99 -16.12
N LEU A 329 -16.43 -12.12 -14.83
CA LEU A 329 -17.36 -12.63 -13.83
C LEU A 329 -18.63 -11.78 -13.76
N THR A 330 -18.49 -10.47 -13.59
CA THR A 330 -19.64 -9.57 -13.46
C THR A 330 -20.47 -9.52 -14.76
N THR A 331 -19.84 -9.59 -15.92
CA THR A 331 -20.56 -9.64 -17.20
C THR A 331 -21.31 -10.95 -17.40
N ARG A 332 -20.73 -12.11 -17.02
CA ARG A 332 -21.45 -13.40 -17.01
C ARG A 332 -22.64 -13.37 -16.06
N LEU A 333 -22.43 -12.86 -14.84
CA LEU A 333 -23.47 -12.75 -13.84
C LEU A 333 -24.60 -11.81 -14.30
N PHE A 334 -24.25 -10.71 -14.99
CA PHE A 334 -25.21 -9.79 -15.58
C PHE A 334 -26.11 -10.49 -16.60
N PHE A 335 -25.54 -11.22 -17.58
CA PHE A 335 -26.34 -11.92 -18.59
C PHE A 335 -27.20 -13.02 -17.97
N ALA A 336 -26.64 -13.84 -17.08
CA ALA A 336 -27.38 -14.91 -16.45
C ALA A 336 -28.55 -14.43 -15.57
N LEU A 337 -28.41 -13.29 -14.89
CA LEU A 337 -29.51 -12.70 -14.13
C LEU A 337 -30.54 -11.99 -15.02
N LYS A 338 -30.11 -11.39 -16.14
CA LYS A 338 -30.97 -10.60 -17.03
C LYS A 338 -31.76 -11.46 -18.02
N GLU A 339 -31.12 -12.48 -18.58
CA GLU A 339 -31.68 -13.32 -19.66
C GLU A 339 -32.24 -14.65 -19.12
N GLY A 340 -32.12 -14.91 -17.81
CA GLY A 340 -32.67 -16.11 -17.18
C GLY A 340 -31.90 -17.40 -17.51
N GLU A 341 -30.69 -17.29 -18.09
CA GLU A 341 -29.85 -18.45 -18.32
C GLU A 341 -29.51 -19.15 -16.99
N VAL A 342 -29.72 -20.47 -16.94
CA VAL A 342 -29.41 -21.30 -15.78
C VAL A 342 -27.90 -21.24 -15.55
N LEU A 343 -27.51 -20.45 -14.55
CA LEU A 343 -26.16 -20.36 -14.00
C LEU A 343 -25.89 -21.62 -13.17
N ASP A 344 -25.84 -22.77 -13.82
CA ASP A 344 -25.47 -24.01 -13.16
C ASP A 344 -23.98 -23.93 -12.79
N SER A 345 -23.68 -24.29 -11.54
CA SER A 345 -22.32 -24.34 -11.02
C SER A 345 -21.45 -25.30 -11.83
N GLN A 346 -22.05 -26.31 -12.46
CA GLN A 346 -21.36 -27.16 -13.44
C GLN A 346 -21.22 -26.53 -14.82
N THR A 347 -22.00 -25.51 -15.21
CA THR A 347 -21.78 -24.76 -16.46
C THR A 347 -20.60 -23.78 -16.32
N LEU A 348 -20.42 -23.17 -15.13
CA LEU A 348 -19.21 -22.43 -14.77
C LEU A 348 -17.93 -23.30 -14.77
N LEU A 349 -18.11 -24.59 -14.53
CA LEU A 349 -17.07 -25.63 -14.47
C LEU A 349 -17.09 -26.56 -15.69
N ARG A 350 -17.94 -26.28 -16.70
CA ARG A 350 -18.17 -27.26 -17.76
C ARG A 350 -16.87 -27.40 -18.50
N LYS A 351 -16.50 -28.67 -18.60
CA LYS A 351 -15.47 -29.21 -19.48
C LYS A 351 -15.93 -29.00 -20.92
N ASP A 352 -16.18 -27.75 -21.33
CA ASP A 352 -16.31 -27.45 -22.75
C ASP A 352 -14.96 -27.85 -23.32
N ALA A 353 -14.98 -28.88 -24.16
CA ALA A 353 -13.84 -29.48 -24.80
C ALA A 353 -12.99 -28.39 -25.46
N VAL A 354 -12.03 -27.85 -24.71
CA VAL A 354 -10.95 -27.06 -25.26
C VAL A 354 -10.13 -28.11 -25.98
N ALA A 355 -10.30 -28.17 -27.29
CA ALA A 355 -9.39 -28.90 -28.16
C ALA A 355 -7.96 -28.58 -27.70
N ASP A 356 -7.17 -29.63 -27.46
CA ASP A 356 -5.73 -29.62 -27.13
C ASP A 356 -4.90 -28.99 -28.25
N ARG A 357 -5.19 -27.74 -28.59
CA ARG A 357 -4.35 -26.94 -29.46
C ARG A 357 -3.41 -26.18 -28.53
N PRO A 358 -2.09 -26.43 -28.58
CA PRO A 358 -1.14 -25.59 -27.88
C PRO A 358 -1.28 -24.18 -28.44
N VAL A 359 -1.96 -23.31 -27.69
CA VAL A 359 -2.06 -21.90 -28.05
C VAL A 359 -0.67 -21.32 -27.84
N VAL A 360 0.13 -21.25 -28.91
CA VAL A 360 1.37 -20.48 -28.92
C VAL A 360 0.96 -19.01 -28.83
N ILE A 361 0.85 -18.49 -27.61
CA ILE A 361 0.52 -17.10 -27.36
C ILE A 361 1.74 -16.27 -27.74
N ARG A 362 1.86 -15.87 -29.01
CA ARG A 362 2.83 -14.85 -29.41
C ARG A 362 2.40 -13.54 -28.77
N ARG A 363 3.16 -13.06 -27.78
CA ARG A 363 2.90 -11.81 -27.04
C ARG A 363 3.90 -10.72 -27.45
N PRO A 364 3.81 -10.18 -28.68
CA PRO A 364 4.74 -9.14 -29.16
C PRO A 364 4.66 -7.85 -28.34
N TRP A 365 3.64 -7.69 -27.50
CA TRP A 365 3.46 -6.57 -26.57
C TRP A 365 4.29 -6.69 -25.28
N LEU A 366 4.88 -7.85 -24.98
CA LEU A 366 5.76 -7.99 -23.81
C LEU A 366 7.01 -7.12 -23.94
N LEU A 367 7.55 -6.99 -25.15
CA LEU A 367 8.75 -6.18 -25.41
C LEU A 367 8.50 -4.67 -25.23
N PRO A 368 7.48 -4.03 -25.83
CA PRO A 368 7.19 -2.63 -25.56
C PRO A 368 6.72 -2.39 -24.12
N LEU A 369 6.06 -3.36 -23.47
CA LEU A 369 5.80 -3.29 -22.03
C LEU A 369 7.13 -3.23 -21.26
N LEU A 370 8.06 -4.16 -21.52
CA LEU A 370 9.39 -4.18 -20.91
C LEU A 370 10.16 -2.87 -21.14
N ILE A 371 10.07 -2.28 -22.34
CA ILE A 371 10.70 -1.00 -22.67
C ILE A 371 10.09 0.16 -21.86
N ILE A 372 8.75 0.26 -21.81
CA ILE A 372 8.06 1.26 -21.00
C ILE A 372 8.45 1.12 -19.52
N LEU A 373 8.66 -0.12 -19.06
CA LEU A 373 9.05 -0.42 -17.69
C LEU A 373 10.50 -0.04 -17.37
N VAL A 374 11.42 -0.26 -18.31
CA VAL A 374 12.80 0.26 -18.18
C VAL A 374 12.78 1.78 -18.15
N ILE A 375 12.01 2.42 -19.03
CA ILE A 375 11.87 3.89 -19.05
C ILE A 375 11.28 4.40 -17.74
N GLN A 376 10.24 3.75 -17.21
CA GLN A 376 9.60 4.12 -15.96
C GLN A 376 10.54 3.89 -14.75
N GLY A 377 11.28 2.78 -14.72
CA GLY A 377 12.28 2.51 -13.69
C GLY A 377 13.42 3.53 -13.71
N VAL A 378 13.91 3.90 -14.90
CA VAL A 378 14.92 4.96 -15.07
C VAL A 378 14.37 6.32 -14.67
N PHE A 379 13.12 6.65 -15.05
CA PHE A 379 12.46 7.89 -14.68
C PHE A 379 12.28 8.02 -13.16
N PHE A 380 11.82 6.96 -12.49
CA PHE A 380 11.68 6.99 -11.02
C PHE A 380 13.02 6.95 -10.30
N ALA A 381 14.04 6.27 -10.83
CA ALA A 381 15.40 6.35 -10.30
C ALA A 381 15.95 7.79 -10.41
N TYR A 382 15.71 8.44 -11.54
CA TYR A 382 16.10 9.84 -11.76
C TYR A 382 15.34 10.81 -10.85
N LEU A 383 14.01 10.67 -10.77
CA LEU A 383 13.16 11.50 -9.91
C LEU A 383 13.48 11.25 -8.43
N GLY A 384 13.68 10.00 -8.02
CA GLY A 384 14.11 9.62 -6.68
C GLY A 384 15.46 10.22 -6.32
N ARG A 385 16.43 10.22 -7.25
CA ARG A 385 17.69 10.92 -7.06
C ARG A 385 17.49 12.42 -6.86
N PHE A 386 16.62 13.05 -7.64
CA PHE A 386 16.34 14.48 -7.52
C PHE A 386 15.68 14.84 -6.18
N LEU A 387 14.77 13.99 -5.69
CA LEU A 387 14.05 14.18 -4.42
C LEU A 387 14.91 13.84 -3.19
N VAL A 388 15.82 12.87 -3.30
CA VAL A 388 16.69 12.42 -2.20
C VAL A 388 17.91 13.33 -2.03
N VAL A 389 18.50 13.80 -3.14
CA VAL A 389 19.66 14.71 -3.09
C VAL A 389 19.29 16.05 -2.45
N SER A 390 18.02 16.43 -2.40
CA SER A 390 17.58 17.66 -1.74
C SER A 390 17.35 17.55 -0.22
N GLU A 391 17.36 16.35 0.40
CA GLU A 391 16.91 16.22 1.80
C GLU A 391 17.76 15.34 2.73
N ILE A 392 18.88 14.75 2.29
CA ILE A 392 19.79 14.08 3.24
C ILE A 392 20.66 15.14 3.93
N GLU A 393 20.10 15.81 4.94
CA GLU A 393 20.91 16.33 6.03
C GLU A 393 21.46 15.11 6.77
N LEU A 394 22.72 14.78 6.55
CA LEU A 394 23.40 13.78 7.36
C LEU A 394 23.32 14.22 8.83
N PRO A 395 23.07 13.30 9.78
CA PRO A 395 23.05 13.65 11.18
C PRO A 395 24.40 14.23 11.57
N LEU A 396 24.40 15.44 12.15
CA LEU A 396 25.62 16.06 12.64
C LEU A 396 26.16 15.26 13.83
N VAL A 397 27.43 14.89 13.77
CA VAL A 397 28.14 14.19 14.83
C VAL A 397 28.72 15.22 15.80
N THR A 398 28.21 15.24 17.03
CA THR A 398 28.72 16.10 18.10
C THR A 398 29.66 15.34 19.02
N ALA A 399 30.92 15.79 19.12
CA ALA A 399 31.88 15.31 20.10
C ALA A 399 31.65 15.99 21.46
N HIS A 400 30.97 15.29 22.36
CA HIS A 400 30.64 15.75 23.72
C HIS A 400 31.91 15.90 24.57
N ARG A 401 32.26 17.14 24.92
CA ARG A 401 33.49 17.58 25.62
C ARG A 401 34.77 17.27 24.85
N GLY A 402 34.71 17.34 23.51
CA GLY A 402 35.73 16.81 22.62
C GLY A 402 35.71 15.28 22.56
N SER A 403 36.79 14.66 22.07
CA SER A 403 36.94 13.21 22.05
C SER A 403 37.30 12.67 23.44
N SER A 404 36.38 12.87 24.41
CA SER A 404 36.54 12.58 25.84
C SER A 404 36.80 11.11 26.17
N PHE A 405 36.56 10.20 25.23
CA PHE A 405 36.95 8.80 25.34
C PHE A 405 38.45 8.55 25.08
N LYS A 406 39.05 9.33 24.19
CA LYS A 406 40.45 9.16 23.74
C LYS A 406 41.44 10.13 24.41
N ALA A 407 40.94 11.25 24.93
CA ALA A 407 41.72 12.25 25.66
C ALA A 407 40.87 12.87 26.79
N PRO A 408 41.50 13.52 27.78
CA PRO A 408 40.78 14.17 28.88
C PRO A 408 39.70 15.13 28.36
N GLU A 409 38.49 15.05 28.92
CA GLU A 409 37.38 15.93 28.54
C GLU A 409 37.75 17.42 28.63
N ASN A 410 37.17 18.27 27.78
CA ASN A 410 37.35 19.73 27.84
C ASN A 410 38.82 20.19 27.70
N SER A 411 39.66 19.41 27.00
CA SER A 411 41.07 19.73 26.76
C SER A 411 41.36 19.99 25.28
N LEU A 412 42.44 20.72 25.00
CA LEU A 412 42.91 20.92 23.62
C LEU A 412 43.25 19.61 22.90
N SER A 413 43.70 18.58 23.62
CA SER A 413 43.96 17.26 23.03
C SER A 413 42.67 16.56 22.62
N ALA A 414 41.62 16.61 23.44
CA ALA A 414 40.31 16.07 23.07
C ALA A 414 39.67 16.81 21.90
N VAL A 415 39.86 18.14 21.81
CA VAL A 415 39.43 18.94 20.66
C VAL A 415 40.17 18.51 19.38
N ARG A 416 41.51 18.40 19.43
CA ARG A 416 42.31 17.97 18.26
C ARG A 416 41.91 16.59 17.76
N ILE A 417 41.76 15.63 18.66
CA ILE A 417 41.34 14.27 18.28
C ILE A 417 39.91 14.26 17.74
N ALA A 418 38.99 15.08 18.27
CA ALA A 418 37.64 15.20 17.72
C ALA A 418 37.65 15.72 16.27
N ILE A 419 38.55 16.65 15.95
CA ILE A 419 38.76 17.14 14.57
C ILE A 419 39.30 16.02 13.69
N GLU A 420 40.32 15.29 14.16
CA GLU A 420 40.91 14.15 13.44
C GLU A 420 39.90 13.01 13.20
N ASP A 421 38.99 12.80 14.15
CA ASP A 421 37.90 11.82 14.06
C ASP A 421 36.75 12.27 13.15
N GLY A 422 36.75 13.52 12.67
CA GLY A 422 35.75 14.06 11.75
C GLY A 422 34.43 14.46 12.40
N ALA A 423 34.44 14.90 13.66
CA ALA A 423 33.25 15.44 14.31
C ALA A 423 32.79 16.76 13.65
N ASP A 424 31.48 16.90 13.39
CA ASP A 424 30.90 18.10 12.80
C ASP A 424 30.81 19.26 13.83
N ILE A 425 30.54 18.91 15.09
CA ILE A 425 30.39 19.85 16.20
C ILE A 425 31.26 19.36 17.35
N ILE A 426 31.94 20.28 18.02
CA ILE A 426 32.66 20.00 19.26
C ILE A 426 31.96 20.78 20.37
N GLU A 427 31.40 20.04 21.32
CA GLU A 427 30.78 20.61 22.50
C GLU A 427 31.83 20.76 23.60
N ILE A 428 31.79 21.86 24.34
CA ILE A 428 32.71 22.21 25.42
C ILE A 428 31.93 22.86 26.56
N ASP A 429 32.36 22.59 27.78
CA ASP A 429 31.77 23.17 28.98
C ASP A 429 32.64 24.33 29.48
N VAL A 430 32.03 25.48 29.70
CA VAL A 430 32.71 26.69 30.17
C VAL A 430 32.27 27.03 31.58
N GLN A 431 33.24 27.30 32.46
CA GLN A 431 33.05 27.84 33.80
C GLN A 431 33.83 29.15 33.93
N MET A 432 33.51 29.94 34.95
CA MET A 432 34.17 31.21 35.25
C MET A 432 34.87 31.14 36.61
N THR A 433 36.12 31.58 36.67
CA THR A 433 36.92 31.71 37.89
C THR A 433 36.51 32.93 38.71
N ARG A 434 37.00 33.05 39.95
CA ARG A 434 36.73 34.19 40.85
C ARG A 434 37.18 35.53 40.27
N ASP A 435 38.27 35.54 39.52
CA ASP A 435 38.83 36.70 38.83
C ASP A 435 38.24 36.92 37.42
N GLY A 436 37.19 36.17 37.05
CA GLY A 436 36.41 36.40 35.83
C GLY A 436 36.95 35.75 34.56
N VAL A 437 37.96 34.87 34.68
CA VAL A 437 38.55 34.15 33.55
C VAL A 437 37.70 32.93 33.20
N LEU A 438 37.45 32.70 31.91
CA LEU A 438 36.72 31.52 31.44
C LEU A 438 37.68 30.33 31.29
N VAL A 439 37.29 29.19 31.86
CA VAL A 439 38.03 27.93 31.80
C VAL A 439 37.13 26.80 31.34
N LEU A 440 37.73 25.76 30.75
CA LEU A 440 36.98 24.59 30.30
C LEU A 440 36.90 23.56 31.44
N ASN A 441 35.71 23.35 31.99
CA ASN A 441 35.44 22.33 33.01
C ASN A 441 33.94 22.07 33.09
N HIS A 442 33.53 20.80 33.14
CA HIS A 442 32.11 20.45 33.23
C HIS A 442 31.56 20.67 34.64
N ASP A 443 32.23 20.09 35.64
CA ASP A 443 31.72 20.06 37.01
C ASP A 443 31.93 21.42 37.70
N ARG A 444 31.18 21.67 38.77
CA ARG A 444 31.40 22.89 39.57
C ARG A 444 32.70 22.85 40.36
N SER A 445 33.22 21.64 40.64
CA SER A 445 34.49 21.42 41.34
C SER A 445 35.52 20.77 40.43
N LEU A 446 36.78 20.87 40.84
CA LEU A 446 37.91 20.24 40.15
C LEU A 446 38.13 18.78 40.62
N SER A 447 37.17 18.19 41.33
CA SER A 447 37.37 16.92 42.01
C SER A 447 37.51 15.76 41.04
N LYS A 448 36.82 15.84 39.90
CA LYS A 448 36.86 14.81 38.85
C LYS A 448 38.14 14.88 38.01
N VAL A 449 38.64 16.08 37.73
CA VAL A 449 39.73 16.30 36.75
C VAL A 449 41.09 16.51 37.42
N ALA A 450 41.13 16.99 38.66
CA ALA A 450 42.36 17.30 39.39
C ALA A 450 42.37 16.75 40.83
N SER A 451 41.35 16.00 41.25
CA SER A 451 41.20 15.49 42.63
C SER A 451 41.19 16.59 43.71
N VAL A 452 40.80 17.82 43.34
CA VAL A 452 40.67 18.96 44.25
C VAL A 452 39.20 19.22 44.56
N GLY A 453 38.84 19.31 45.84
CA GLY A 453 37.47 19.54 46.30
C GLY A 453 36.90 20.94 46.01
N GLU A 454 37.76 21.87 45.63
CA GLU A 454 37.43 23.28 45.43
C GLU A 454 36.56 23.53 44.19
N ARG A 455 35.75 24.59 44.26
CA ARG A 455 34.87 25.00 43.17
C ARG A 455 35.57 25.98 42.24
N VAL A 456 35.31 25.90 40.94
CA VAL A 456 35.98 26.76 39.94
C VAL A 456 35.79 28.25 40.26
N HIS A 457 34.59 28.66 40.68
CA HIS A 457 34.29 30.06 41.00
C HIS A 457 34.90 30.59 42.31
N THR A 458 35.50 29.72 43.15
CA THR A 458 36.18 30.16 44.38
C THR A 458 37.68 30.40 44.17
N LEU A 459 38.24 29.88 43.07
CA LEU A 459 39.64 29.94 42.70
C LEU A 459 39.91 31.04 41.66
N THR A 460 41.11 31.62 41.66
CA THR A 460 41.60 32.47 40.56
C THR A 460 42.16 31.62 39.42
N TYR A 461 42.34 32.18 38.22
CA TYR A 461 42.97 31.44 37.13
C TYR A 461 44.37 30.92 37.50
N ALA A 462 45.15 31.72 38.25
CA ALA A 462 46.47 31.33 38.72
C ALA A 462 46.47 30.16 39.72
N ASP A 463 45.34 29.90 40.40
CA ASP A 463 45.20 28.73 41.29
C ASP A 463 44.89 27.44 40.49
N ILE A 464 44.44 27.57 39.24
CA ILE A 464 44.00 26.46 38.37
C ILE A 464 45.04 26.12 37.30
N ALA A 465 45.77 27.12 36.79
CA ALA A 465 46.80 27.01 35.74
C ALA A 465 48.09 26.37 36.28
#